data_AF-B5LDN7-F1
#
_entry.id   AF-B5LDN7-F1
#
_cell.length_a   1.000
_cell.length_b   1.000
_cell.length_c   1.000
_cell.angle_alpha   90.00
_cell.angle_beta   90.00
_cell.angle_gamma   90.00
#
_symmetry.space_group_name_H-M   'P 1'
#
loop_
_entity.id
_entity.type
_entity.pdbx_description
1 polymer ?
#
loop_
_entity_poly.entity_id
_entity_poly.type
_entity_poly.pdbx_seq_one_letter_code
_entity_poly.pdbx_strand_id
1 'polypeptide(L)'
;AIERKDGNASGKTLLEALDAILPPSRPTDKPLRLPLQDVYKIGGIGTVPVGRVETGIIKPGMVVTFAPQGISTEVKSVEMHHESLPEAVPGDNVGFNVKNISVKDIRRGSVTSDSKNDPAKETKQFTAQVIIMNHPGQIAAGYTPVLDCHTAHIACKFAELKEKVDRRTGKKVEDNPKALKTGDAGIVDLIPTKPMCVEAFTDYAPLGRFAVR
;
A
#
# COMPACT_ATOMS: atom_id res chain seq x y z
N ALA A 1 -20.16 32.83 -18.63
CA ALA A 1 -21.12 32.29 -17.65
C ALA A 1 -21.91 31.19 -18.33
N ILE A 2 -22.17 30.06 -17.66
CA ILE A 2 -23.00 28.97 -18.22
C ILE A 2 -24.46 29.34 -17.97
N GLU A 3 -25.23 29.65 -19.01
CA GLU A 3 -26.68 29.89 -18.88
C GLU A 3 -27.43 28.55 -18.74
N ARG A 4 -28.27 28.44 -17.71
CA ARG A 4 -29.09 27.24 -17.44
C ARG A 4 -30.56 27.61 -17.35
N LYS A 5 -31.42 26.70 -17.83
CA LYS A 5 -32.88 26.85 -17.84
C LYS A 5 -33.50 27.05 -16.45
N ASP A 6 -32.90 26.44 -15.42
CA ASP A 6 -33.42 26.44 -14.04
C ASP A 6 -32.75 27.50 -13.14
N GLY A 7 -32.05 28.48 -13.74
CA GLY A 7 -31.30 29.50 -13.02
C GLY A 7 -29.84 29.12 -12.75
N ASN A 8 -29.04 30.10 -12.32
CA ASN A 8 -27.62 29.90 -12.00
C ASN A 8 -27.47 29.26 -10.61
N ALA A 9 -26.66 28.19 -10.53
CA ALA A 9 -26.32 27.56 -9.25
C ALA A 9 -25.24 28.36 -8.50
N SER A 10 -25.40 28.50 -7.17
CA SER A 10 -24.34 29.02 -6.29
C SER A 10 -23.44 27.89 -5.81
N GLY A 11 -22.12 28.04 -5.92
CA GLY A 11 -21.15 27.07 -5.44
C GLY A 11 -19.80 27.22 -6.12
N LYS A 12 -18.85 26.33 -5.75
CA LYS A 12 -17.58 26.18 -6.46
C LYS A 12 -17.77 25.25 -7.67
N THR A 13 -17.14 25.59 -8.78
CA THR A 13 -16.91 24.67 -9.88
C THR A 13 -16.00 23.52 -9.43
N LEU A 14 -15.95 22.45 -10.22
CA LEU A 14 -15.07 21.31 -9.93
C LEU A 14 -13.60 21.74 -9.83
N LEU A 15 -13.14 22.64 -10.72
CA LEU A 15 -11.76 23.11 -10.71
C LEU A 15 -11.47 23.92 -9.43
N GLU A 16 -12.35 24.85 -9.06
CA GLU A 16 -12.21 25.61 -7.81
C GLU A 16 -12.27 24.72 -6.56
N ALA A 17 -13.01 23.61 -6.63
CA ALA A 17 -13.04 22.63 -5.55
C ALA A 17 -11.73 21.85 -5.45
N LEU A 18 -11.12 21.47 -6.57
CA LEU A 18 -9.82 20.79 -6.63
C LEU A 18 -8.68 21.73 -6.18
N ASP A 19 -8.67 22.96 -6.65
CA ASP A 19 -7.66 23.98 -6.29
C ASP A 19 -7.73 24.38 -4.82
N ALA A 20 -8.89 24.18 -4.17
CA ALA A 20 -9.07 24.45 -2.75
C ALA A 20 -8.53 23.32 -1.84
N ILE A 21 -8.09 22.18 -2.39
CA ILE A 21 -7.53 21.08 -1.60
C ILE A 21 -6.12 21.45 -1.17
N LEU A 22 -5.89 21.48 0.14
CA LEU A 22 -4.55 21.67 0.70
C LEU A 22 -3.68 20.44 0.42
N PRO A 23 -2.48 20.61 -0.14
CA PRO A 23 -1.56 19.48 -0.35
C PRO A 23 -1.23 18.77 0.96
N PRO A 24 -1.18 17.42 0.96
CA PRO A 24 -0.77 16.67 2.14
C PRO A 24 0.74 16.84 2.40
N SER A 25 1.15 16.57 3.65
CA SER A 25 2.58 16.48 3.99
C SER A 25 3.24 15.32 3.25
N ARG A 26 4.47 15.53 2.77
CA ARG A 26 5.26 14.54 2.04
C ARG A 26 6.38 13.99 2.95
N PRO A 27 6.30 12.73 3.42
CA PRO A 27 7.26 12.14 4.37
C PRO A 27 8.59 11.75 3.71
N THR A 28 9.39 12.76 3.34
CA THR A 28 10.71 12.60 2.67
C THR A 28 11.82 12.15 3.61
N ASP A 29 11.65 12.39 4.91
CA ASP A 29 12.55 12.04 6.00
C ASP A 29 12.45 10.57 6.43
N LYS A 30 11.35 9.90 6.08
CA LYS A 30 11.15 8.47 6.32
C LYS A 30 11.91 7.61 5.30
N PRO A 31 12.26 6.36 5.64
CA PRO A 31 12.83 5.42 4.67
C PRO A 31 11.91 5.17 3.47
N LEU A 32 12.52 4.78 2.34
CA LEU A 32 11.80 4.57 1.08
C LEU A 32 10.79 3.42 1.19
N ARG A 33 9.53 3.69 0.83
CA ARG A 33 8.52 2.68 0.49
C ARG A 33 7.82 3.09 -0.79
N LEU A 34 7.95 2.26 -1.82
CA LEU A 34 7.34 2.46 -3.12
C LEU A 34 6.68 1.14 -3.56
N PRO A 35 5.37 0.95 -3.29
CA PRO A 35 4.61 -0.20 -3.76
C PRO A 35 4.50 -0.19 -5.29
N LEU A 36 4.79 -1.33 -5.91
CA LEU A 36 4.73 -1.49 -7.35
C LEU A 36 3.30 -1.69 -7.80
N GLN A 37 2.84 -0.83 -8.70
CA GLN A 37 1.57 -0.96 -9.40
C GLN A 37 1.71 -1.91 -10.59
N ASP A 38 2.78 -1.77 -11.37
CA ASP A 38 3.05 -2.59 -12.56
C ASP A 38 4.55 -2.75 -12.81
N VAL A 39 4.93 -3.70 -13.67
CA VAL A 39 6.32 -3.93 -14.09
C VAL A 39 6.35 -4.19 -15.59
N TYR A 40 7.11 -3.37 -16.30
CA TYR A 40 7.24 -3.45 -17.76
C TYR A 40 8.62 -3.94 -18.20
N LYS A 41 8.66 -4.58 -19.37
CA LYS A 41 9.90 -4.86 -20.10
C LYS A 41 9.95 -3.93 -21.31
N ILE A 42 10.87 -2.97 -21.28
CA ILE A 42 11.06 -2.02 -22.38
C ILE A 42 12.29 -2.43 -23.20
N GLY A 43 12.14 -2.55 -24.52
CA GLY A 43 13.24 -2.90 -25.42
C GLY A 43 14.39 -1.89 -25.32
N GLY A 44 15.63 -2.38 -25.21
CA GLY A 44 16.84 -1.54 -25.07
C GLY A 44 17.06 -0.94 -23.68
N ILE A 45 16.00 -0.79 -22.86
CA ILE A 45 16.07 -0.21 -21.51
C ILE A 45 16.13 -1.31 -20.43
N GLY A 46 15.31 -2.36 -20.56
CA GLY A 46 15.22 -3.47 -19.62
C GLY A 46 13.94 -3.42 -18.77
N THR A 47 14.05 -3.80 -17.50
CA THR A 47 12.91 -3.88 -16.58
C THR A 47 12.63 -2.52 -15.94
N VAL A 48 11.39 -2.07 -16.02
CA VAL A 48 10.92 -0.79 -15.48
C VAL A 48 9.71 -1.02 -14.57
N PRO A 49 9.88 -1.05 -13.26
CA PRO A 49 8.78 -1.03 -12.32
C PRO A 49 8.14 0.36 -12.27
N VAL A 50 6.84 0.39 -12.00
CA VAL A 50 6.05 1.61 -11.88
C VAL A 50 5.29 1.58 -10.57
N GLY A 51 5.25 2.71 -9.87
CA GLY A 51 4.50 2.83 -8.62
C GLY A 51 4.52 4.25 -8.09
N ARG A 52 3.84 4.44 -6.96
CA ARG A 52 3.83 5.70 -6.23
C ARG A 52 4.84 5.64 -5.09
N VAL A 53 5.62 6.71 -4.94
CA VAL A 53 6.46 6.88 -3.75
C VAL A 53 5.53 7.22 -2.57
N GLU A 54 5.48 6.37 -1.54
CA GLU A 54 4.66 6.60 -0.35
C GLU A 54 5.46 7.28 0.75
N THR A 55 6.73 6.92 0.90
CA THR A 55 7.68 7.53 1.85
C THR A 55 9.09 7.56 1.27
N GLY A 56 9.93 8.45 1.78
CA GLY A 56 11.33 8.58 1.39
C GLY A 56 11.54 9.08 -0.03
N ILE A 57 12.74 8.89 -0.55
CA ILE A 57 13.19 9.41 -1.85
C ILE A 57 13.82 8.28 -2.64
N ILE A 58 13.57 8.24 -3.95
CA ILE A 58 14.25 7.35 -4.90
C ILE A 58 15.06 8.18 -5.89
N LYS A 59 16.31 7.78 -6.16
CA LYS A 59 17.23 8.45 -7.08
C LYS A 59 17.94 7.43 -7.97
N PRO A 60 18.38 7.82 -9.19
CA PRO A 60 19.37 7.07 -9.93
C PRO A 60 20.63 6.77 -9.09
N GLY A 61 21.20 5.59 -9.26
CA GLY A 61 22.37 5.09 -8.52
C GLY A 61 22.07 4.48 -7.15
N MET A 62 20.84 4.62 -6.62
CA MET A 62 20.46 3.96 -5.36
C MET A 62 20.40 2.45 -5.54
N VAL A 63 20.83 1.72 -4.50
CA VAL A 63 20.59 0.27 -4.41
C VAL A 63 19.31 0.04 -3.63
N VAL A 64 18.32 -0.56 -4.28
CA VAL A 64 16.99 -0.81 -3.72
C VAL A 64 16.75 -2.30 -3.55
N THR A 65 15.93 -2.65 -2.56
CA THR A 65 15.47 -4.02 -2.30
C THR A 65 13.96 -4.12 -2.54
N PHE A 66 13.54 -5.19 -3.21
CA PHE A 66 12.14 -5.52 -3.46
C PHE A 66 11.65 -6.57 -2.46
N ALA A 67 10.71 -6.18 -1.59
CA ALA A 67 9.95 -7.11 -0.77
C ALA A 67 8.70 -7.60 -1.51
N PRO A 68 8.20 -8.81 -1.26
CA PRO A 68 8.75 -9.82 -0.33
C PRO A 68 9.97 -10.60 -0.88
N GLN A 69 10.37 -10.41 -2.13
CA GLN A 69 11.36 -11.29 -2.79
C GLN A 69 12.78 -11.19 -2.24
N GLY A 70 13.14 -10.10 -1.56
CA GLY A 70 14.47 -9.88 -1.01
C GLY A 70 15.55 -9.63 -2.07
N ILE A 71 15.16 -9.31 -3.31
CA ILE A 71 16.08 -9.07 -4.42
C ILE A 71 16.53 -7.62 -4.37
N SER A 72 17.84 -7.40 -4.44
CA SER A 72 18.44 -6.05 -4.46
C SER A 72 19.09 -5.74 -5.80
N THR A 73 18.97 -4.49 -6.23
CA THR A 73 19.55 -4.01 -7.48
C THR A 73 19.75 -2.49 -7.46
N GLU A 74 20.50 -1.98 -8.43
CA GLU A 74 20.72 -0.56 -8.63
C GLU A 74 19.66 0.04 -9.58
N VAL A 75 19.13 1.20 -9.19
CA VAL A 75 18.26 2.04 -10.01
C VAL A 75 19.11 2.80 -11.03
N LYS A 76 18.85 2.65 -12.33
CA LYS A 76 19.58 3.40 -13.38
C LYS A 76 18.98 4.75 -13.69
N SER A 77 17.65 4.85 -13.73
CA SER A 77 16.92 6.07 -14.05
C SER A 77 15.60 6.10 -13.28
N VAL A 78 15.08 7.29 -13.07
CA VAL A 78 13.74 7.55 -12.52
C VAL A 78 13.06 8.52 -13.47
N GLU A 79 11.83 8.23 -13.85
CA GLU A 79 11.08 8.97 -14.86
C GLU A 79 9.63 9.22 -14.41
N MET A 80 9.10 10.40 -14.70
CA MET A 80 7.70 10.77 -14.49
C MET A 80 7.19 11.48 -15.74
N HIS A 81 6.08 11.00 -16.31
CA HIS A 81 5.47 11.60 -17.51
C HIS A 81 6.43 11.77 -18.71
N HIS A 82 7.35 10.82 -18.93
CA HIS A 82 8.38 10.82 -19.98
C HIS A 82 9.53 11.81 -19.77
N GLU A 83 9.68 12.34 -18.56
CA GLU A 83 10.82 13.19 -18.18
C GLU A 83 11.69 12.48 -17.15
N SER A 84 13.00 12.50 -17.37
CA SER A 84 13.99 11.99 -16.42
C SER A 84 14.07 12.90 -15.20
N LEU A 85 14.03 12.30 -14.01
CA LEU A 85 14.11 13.00 -12.75
C LEU A 85 15.45 12.73 -12.05
N PRO A 86 16.05 13.74 -11.38
CA PRO A 86 17.20 13.53 -10.51
C PRO A 86 16.82 12.77 -9.23
N GLU A 87 15.57 12.91 -8.80
CA GLU A 87 14.97 12.22 -7.67
C GLU A 87 13.44 12.25 -7.77
N ALA A 88 12.77 11.31 -7.10
CA ALA A 88 11.32 11.34 -6.90
C ALA A 88 10.98 11.22 -5.42
N VAL A 89 9.95 11.96 -5.01
CA VAL A 89 9.57 12.18 -3.60
C VAL A 89 8.14 11.68 -3.34
N PRO A 90 7.68 11.59 -2.08
CA PRO A 90 6.39 11.01 -1.76
C PRO A 90 5.24 11.71 -2.47
N GLY A 91 4.37 10.95 -3.12
CA GLY A 91 3.26 11.42 -3.95
C GLY A 91 3.54 11.35 -5.46
N ASP A 92 4.80 11.22 -5.87
CA ASP A 92 5.16 11.11 -7.28
C ASP A 92 4.86 9.69 -7.79
N ASN A 93 4.25 9.61 -8.98
CA ASN A 93 4.00 8.35 -9.67
C ASN A 93 5.08 8.17 -10.73
N VAL A 94 5.99 7.23 -10.52
CA VAL A 94 7.22 7.12 -11.31
C VAL A 94 7.40 5.74 -11.90
N GLY A 95 8.04 5.69 -13.06
CA GLY A 95 8.71 4.51 -13.57
C GLY A 95 10.20 4.62 -13.30
N PHE A 96 10.88 3.52 -12.96
CA PHE A 96 12.33 3.56 -12.73
C PHE A 96 13.00 2.35 -13.35
N ASN A 97 14.14 2.51 -14.01
CA ASN A 97 14.87 1.39 -14.59
C ASN A 97 15.74 0.70 -13.56
N VAL A 98 15.82 -0.63 -13.60
CA VAL A 98 16.70 -1.42 -12.70
C VAL A 98 17.64 -2.36 -13.46
N LYS A 99 18.84 -2.59 -12.89
CA LYS A 99 19.83 -3.53 -13.44
C LYS A 99 19.43 -4.99 -13.18
N ASN A 100 19.71 -5.86 -14.14
CA ASN A 100 19.82 -7.32 -13.94
C ASN A 100 18.63 -8.01 -13.24
N ILE A 101 17.44 -7.43 -13.30
CA ILE A 101 16.19 -8.02 -12.80
C ILE A 101 15.28 -8.33 -13.98
N SER A 102 14.69 -9.51 -13.99
CA SER A 102 13.64 -9.89 -14.92
C SER A 102 12.27 -9.41 -14.42
N VAL A 103 11.35 -9.10 -15.34
CA VAL A 103 9.94 -8.83 -15.01
C VAL A 103 9.24 -9.98 -14.29
N LYS A 104 9.82 -11.19 -14.26
CA LYS A 104 9.28 -12.34 -13.52
C LYS A 104 9.70 -12.35 -12.04
N ASP A 105 10.76 -11.64 -11.70
CA ASP A 105 11.33 -11.66 -10.35
C ASP A 105 10.57 -10.74 -9.39
N ILE A 106 9.93 -9.71 -9.93
CA ILE A 106 9.15 -8.70 -9.21
C ILE A 106 7.77 -8.56 -9.86
N ARG A 107 6.78 -8.10 -9.10
CA ARG A 107 5.40 -8.03 -9.57
C ARG A 107 4.63 -6.92 -8.87
N ARG A 108 3.42 -6.63 -9.35
CA ARG A 108 2.45 -5.82 -8.61
C ARG A 108 2.28 -6.33 -7.17
N GLY A 109 2.25 -5.41 -6.21
CA GLY A 109 2.20 -5.73 -4.78
C GLY A 109 3.57 -5.96 -4.13
N SER A 110 4.66 -6.04 -4.90
CA SER A 110 6.01 -5.90 -4.34
C SER A 110 6.24 -4.47 -3.87
N VAL A 111 7.10 -4.29 -2.88
CA VAL A 111 7.45 -2.99 -2.30
C VAL A 111 8.93 -2.74 -2.48
N THR A 112 9.28 -1.63 -3.12
CA THR A 112 10.66 -1.15 -3.24
C THR A 112 11.04 -0.32 -2.01
N SER A 113 12.26 -0.52 -1.52
CA SER A 113 12.84 0.18 -0.38
C SER A 113 14.33 0.39 -0.58
N ASP A 114 14.96 1.30 0.17
CA ASP A 114 16.41 1.46 0.16
C ASP A 114 17.05 0.25 0.86
N SER A 115 17.97 -0.42 0.15
CA SER A 115 18.67 -1.61 0.66
C SER A 115 19.50 -1.34 1.93
N LYS A 116 19.92 -0.10 2.15
CA LYS A 116 20.83 0.30 3.23
C LYS A 116 20.13 1.08 4.34
N ASN A 117 18.88 1.49 4.14
CA ASN A 117 18.12 2.29 5.10
C ASN A 117 16.73 1.69 5.28
N ASP A 118 16.60 0.81 6.29
CA ASP A 118 15.39 0.09 6.64
C ASP A 118 14.69 -0.59 5.44
N PRO A 119 15.28 -1.65 4.88
CA PRO A 119 14.68 -2.37 3.76
C PRO A 119 13.38 -3.08 4.19
N ALA A 120 12.36 -2.97 3.34
CA ALA A 120 11.10 -3.67 3.47
C ALA A 120 11.32 -5.19 3.43
N LYS A 121 10.46 -5.95 4.13
CA LYS A 121 10.63 -7.40 4.31
C LYS A 121 9.34 -8.17 4.00
N GLU A 122 9.49 -9.47 3.79
CA GLU A 122 8.36 -10.40 3.74
C GLU A 122 7.70 -10.51 5.12
N THR A 123 6.37 -10.55 5.13
CA THR A 123 5.56 -10.77 6.32
C THR A 123 5.02 -12.20 6.32
N LYS A 124 5.44 -13.01 7.30
CA LYS A 124 4.90 -14.37 7.50
C LYS A 124 3.54 -14.37 8.20
N GLN A 125 3.39 -13.48 9.17
CA GLN A 125 2.19 -13.28 9.98
C GLN A 125 2.19 -11.85 10.48
N PHE A 126 1.02 -11.24 10.62
CA PHE A 126 0.86 -9.92 11.20
C PHE A 126 -0.41 -9.84 12.02
N THR A 127 -0.37 -9.02 13.08
CA THR A 127 -1.54 -8.71 13.89
C THR A 127 -2.16 -7.41 13.37
N ALA A 128 -3.48 -7.39 13.21
CA ALA A 128 -4.19 -6.21 12.77
C ALA A 128 -5.51 -6.01 13.53
N GLN A 129 -5.89 -4.75 13.71
CA GLN A 129 -7.25 -4.40 14.10
C GLN A 129 -8.13 -4.41 12.85
N VAL A 130 -9.16 -5.26 12.84
CA VAL A 130 -10.15 -5.34 11.76
C VAL A 130 -11.50 -4.85 12.26
N ILE A 131 -12.26 -4.20 11.38
CA ILE A 131 -13.63 -3.76 11.63
C ILE A 131 -14.53 -4.40 10.57
N ILE A 132 -15.49 -5.20 10.99
CA ILE A 132 -16.36 -5.94 10.07
C ILE A 132 -17.52 -5.02 9.65
N MET A 133 -17.41 -4.43 8.45
CA MET A 133 -18.42 -3.49 7.97
C MET A 133 -19.67 -4.17 7.42
N ASN A 134 -19.50 -5.19 6.58
CA ASN A 134 -20.60 -5.90 5.94
C ASN A 134 -20.20 -7.36 5.69
N HIS A 135 -20.90 -8.30 6.31
CA HIS A 135 -20.72 -9.74 6.11
C HIS A 135 -22.06 -10.47 6.36
N PRO A 136 -22.47 -11.43 5.52
CA PRO A 136 -23.79 -12.08 5.63
C PRO A 136 -23.90 -13.08 6.79
N GLY A 137 -22.76 -13.55 7.31
CA GLY A 137 -22.69 -14.48 8.43
C GLY A 137 -21.69 -14.02 9.48
N GLN A 138 -20.90 -14.95 9.99
CA GLN A 138 -19.84 -14.68 10.96
C GLN A 138 -18.47 -15.09 10.41
N ILE A 139 -17.42 -14.43 10.87
CA ILE A 139 -16.03 -14.71 10.52
C ILE A 139 -15.40 -15.43 11.71
N ALA A 140 -14.96 -16.66 11.51
CA ALA A 140 -14.26 -17.47 12.50
C ALA A 140 -12.80 -17.69 12.07
N ALA A 141 -11.97 -18.20 12.99
CA ALA A 141 -10.62 -18.63 12.67
C ALA A 141 -10.64 -19.65 11.50
N GLY A 142 -9.72 -19.47 10.55
CA GLY A 142 -9.67 -20.23 9.29
C GLY A 142 -10.31 -19.53 8.10
N TYR A 143 -11.14 -18.50 8.29
CA TYR A 143 -11.67 -17.69 7.20
C TYR A 143 -10.51 -17.06 6.40
N THR A 144 -10.52 -17.21 5.07
CA THR A 144 -9.39 -16.82 4.21
C THR A 144 -9.87 -15.92 3.06
N PRO A 145 -10.29 -14.67 3.36
CA PRO A 145 -10.69 -13.69 2.37
C PRO A 145 -9.48 -13.07 1.65
N VAL A 146 -9.74 -12.25 0.65
CA VAL A 146 -8.69 -11.51 -0.05
C VAL A 146 -8.47 -10.15 0.61
N LEU A 147 -7.21 -9.82 0.88
CA LEU A 147 -6.78 -8.52 1.36
C LEU A 147 -6.26 -7.68 0.20
N ASP A 148 -6.84 -6.49 0.06
CA ASP A 148 -6.30 -5.38 -0.73
C ASP A 148 -5.47 -4.51 0.22
N CYS A 149 -4.14 -4.60 0.14
CA CYS A 149 -3.20 -3.78 0.92
C CYS A 149 -2.26 -3.08 -0.06
N HIS A 150 -2.17 -1.75 -0.02
CA HIS A 150 -1.47 -0.94 -1.04
C HIS A 150 -1.82 -1.38 -2.47
N THR A 151 -0.88 -2.00 -3.20
CA THR A 151 -1.10 -2.56 -4.54
C THR A 151 -1.20 -4.09 -4.56
N ALA A 152 -0.97 -4.74 -3.41
CA ALA A 152 -1.08 -6.18 -3.23
C ALA A 152 -2.53 -6.65 -3.07
N HIS A 153 -2.83 -7.79 -3.70
CA HIS A 153 -4.13 -8.48 -3.67
C HIS A 153 -3.90 -9.95 -3.31
N ILE A 154 -3.93 -10.26 -2.01
CA ILE A 154 -3.47 -11.54 -1.47
C ILE A 154 -4.47 -12.12 -0.48
N ALA A 155 -4.87 -13.38 -0.67
CA ALA A 155 -5.68 -14.10 0.30
C ALA A 155 -4.93 -14.27 1.62
N CYS A 156 -5.54 -13.89 2.74
CA CYS A 156 -4.93 -14.02 4.06
C CYS A 156 -5.86 -14.78 5.00
N LYS A 157 -5.32 -15.79 5.68
CA LYS A 157 -6.05 -16.59 6.66
C LYS A 157 -6.16 -15.80 7.96
N PHE A 158 -7.37 -15.66 8.48
CA PHE A 158 -7.65 -15.24 9.85
C PHE A 158 -7.22 -16.40 10.76
N ALA A 159 -5.97 -16.39 11.22
CA ALA A 159 -5.37 -17.51 11.92
C ALA A 159 -5.90 -17.62 13.34
N GLU A 160 -5.96 -16.49 14.05
CA GLU A 160 -6.43 -16.40 15.42
C GLU A 160 -7.18 -15.09 15.63
N LEU A 161 -8.37 -15.16 16.23
CA LEU A 161 -9.13 -14.02 16.70
C LEU A 161 -8.72 -13.78 18.16
N LYS A 162 -7.76 -12.88 18.41
CA LYS A 162 -7.18 -12.69 19.75
C LYS A 162 -8.15 -11.99 20.69
N GLU A 163 -8.74 -10.89 20.23
CA GLU A 163 -9.57 -10.04 21.06
C GLU A 163 -10.72 -9.46 20.24
N LYS A 164 -11.89 -9.36 20.84
CA LYS A 164 -12.93 -8.44 20.40
C LYS A 164 -12.72 -7.11 21.10
N VAL A 165 -12.75 -6.02 20.34
CA VAL A 165 -12.55 -4.67 20.86
C VAL A 165 -13.73 -3.77 20.52
N ASP A 166 -13.99 -2.77 21.35
CA ASP A 166 -14.95 -1.73 21.03
C ASP A 166 -14.43 -0.88 19.86
N ARG A 167 -15.22 -0.75 18.80
CA ARG A 167 -14.80 -0.09 17.55
C ARG A 167 -14.45 1.40 17.70
N ARG A 168 -14.92 2.07 18.76
CA ARG A 168 -14.72 3.51 18.97
C ARG A 168 -13.53 3.78 19.88
N THR A 169 -13.40 2.99 20.94
CA THR A 169 -12.42 3.20 22.01
C THR A 169 -11.21 2.29 21.90
N GLY A 170 -11.29 1.21 21.11
CA GLY A 170 -10.25 0.18 21.01
C GLY A 170 -10.10 -0.67 22.26
N LYS A 171 -10.94 -0.46 23.29
CA LYS A 171 -10.86 -1.22 24.54
C LYS A 171 -11.31 -2.65 24.33
N LYS A 172 -10.58 -3.58 24.94
CA LYS A 172 -10.92 -5.00 24.94
C LYS A 172 -12.28 -5.26 25.57
N VAL A 173 -13.07 -6.08 24.90
CA VAL A 173 -14.42 -6.51 25.31
C VAL A 173 -14.46 -8.00 25.61
N GLU A 174 -13.78 -8.81 24.79
CA GLU A 174 -13.78 -10.28 24.90
C GLU A 174 -12.41 -10.83 24.47
N ASP A 175 -11.87 -11.77 25.24
CA ASP A 175 -10.67 -12.53 24.87
C ASP A 175 -11.06 -13.77 24.05
N ASN A 176 -10.32 -14.04 22.99
CA ASN A 176 -10.46 -15.21 22.11
C ASN A 176 -11.92 -15.46 21.62
N PRO A 177 -12.57 -14.47 20.98
CA PRO A 177 -13.94 -14.65 20.50
C PRO A 177 -14.00 -15.78 19.47
N LYS A 178 -15.04 -16.62 19.54
CA LYS A 178 -15.22 -17.73 18.58
C LYS A 178 -15.46 -17.23 17.15
N ALA A 179 -16.10 -16.08 16.99
CA ALA A 179 -16.35 -15.45 15.71
C ALA A 179 -16.61 -13.94 15.85
N LEU A 180 -16.40 -13.19 14.77
CA LEU A 180 -16.76 -11.78 14.61
C LEU A 180 -17.92 -11.64 13.61
N LYS A 181 -18.82 -10.68 13.83
CA LYS A 181 -19.94 -10.39 12.91
C LYS A 181 -19.96 -8.91 12.50
N THR A 182 -20.83 -8.57 11.56
CA THR A 182 -21.07 -7.17 11.15
C THR A 182 -21.23 -6.23 12.35
N GLY A 183 -20.44 -5.16 12.36
CA GLY A 183 -20.37 -4.16 13.43
C GLY A 183 -19.29 -4.41 14.48
N ASP A 184 -18.75 -5.63 14.56
CA ASP A 184 -17.68 -5.96 15.51
C ASP A 184 -16.33 -5.42 15.01
N ALA A 185 -15.45 -5.14 15.98
CA ALA A 185 -14.03 -4.94 15.73
C ALA A 185 -13.23 -5.98 16.54
N GLY A 186 -12.08 -6.39 16.03
CA GLY A 186 -11.23 -7.35 16.72
C GLY A 186 -9.76 -7.21 16.36
N ILE A 187 -8.90 -7.68 17.25
CA ILE A 187 -7.48 -7.87 17.01
C ILE A 187 -7.30 -9.30 16.50
N VAL A 188 -6.75 -9.42 15.30
CA VAL A 188 -6.68 -10.69 14.57
C VAL A 188 -5.26 -10.91 14.07
N ASP A 189 -4.78 -12.13 14.22
CA ASP A 189 -3.56 -12.58 13.55
C ASP A 189 -3.90 -13.11 12.16
N LEU A 190 -3.24 -12.56 11.16
CA LEU A 190 -3.42 -12.89 9.75
C LEU A 190 -2.16 -13.52 9.18
N ILE A 191 -2.37 -14.55 8.35
CA ILE A 191 -1.30 -15.26 7.65
C ILE A 191 -1.54 -15.14 6.14
N PRO A 192 -0.68 -14.43 5.39
CA PRO A 192 -0.74 -14.42 3.93
C PRO A 192 -0.58 -15.83 3.33
N THR A 193 -1.41 -16.17 2.34
CA THR A 193 -1.30 -17.45 1.61
C THR A 193 -0.20 -17.46 0.56
N LYS A 194 0.31 -16.28 0.21
CA LYS A 194 1.43 -16.05 -0.71
C LYS A 194 2.35 -14.98 -0.10
N PRO A 195 3.64 -14.93 -0.48
CA PRO A 195 4.56 -13.89 -0.03
C PRO A 195 3.95 -12.50 -0.20
N MET A 196 3.95 -11.72 0.88
CA MET A 196 3.37 -10.38 0.99
C MET A 196 4.30 -9.49 1.79
N CYS A 197 4.26 -8.19 1.52
CA CYS A 197 4.89 -7.16 2.36
C CYS A 197 3.78 -6.31 2.97
N VAL A 198 3.75 -6.21 4.29
CA VAL A 198 2.95 -5.24 5.06
C VAL A 198 3.81 -4.67 6.17
N GLU A 199 3.47 -3.45 6.59
CA GLU A 199 4.21 -2.72 7.62
C GLU A 199 3.26 -2.27 8.73
N ALA A 200 3.80 -2.00 9.91
CA ALA A 200 3.00 -1.44 11.00
C ALA A 200 2.42 -0.08 10.62
N PHE A 201 1.14 0.13 10.90
CA PHE A 201 0.43 1.36 10.56
C PHE A 201 1.06 2.62 11.18
N THR A 202 1.61 2.50 12.38
CA THR A 202 2.28 3.58 13.11
C THR A 202 3.55 4.05 12.39
N ASP A 203 4.22 3.14 11.68
CA ASP A 203 5.53 3.39 11.09
C ASP A 203 5.33 3.81 9.63
N TYR A 204 4.53 3.04 8.89
CA TYR A 204 4.24 3.22 7.47
C TYR A 204 2.74 3.11 7.17
N ALA A 205 2.00 4.17 7.51
CA ALA A 205 0.54 4.25 7.33
C ALA A 205 0.02 3.81 5.95
N PRO A 206 0.67 4.11 4.81
CA PRO A 206 0.21 3.65 3.49
C PRO A 206 0.30 2.13 3.27
N LEU A 207 1.17 1.42 4.02
CA LEU A 207 1.39 -0.03 3.91
C LEU A 207 0.73 -0.81 5.07
N GLY A 208 0.21 -0.11 6.07
CA GLY A 208 -0.45 -0.71 7.24
C GLY A 208 -1.98 -0.64 7.23
N ARG A 209 -2.58 -0.18 6.13
CA ARG A 209 -4.04 -0.21 5.93
C ARG A 209 -4.40 -1.18 4.80
N PHE A 210 -5.45 -1.95 5.03
CA PHE A 210 -5.98 -2.87 4.04
C PHE A 210 -7.51 -2.92 4.09
N ALA A 211 -8.11 -3.35 2.98
CA ALA A 211 -9.49 -3.77 2.93
C ALA A 211 -9.57 -5.28 2.79
N VAL A 212 -10.60 -5.88 3.39
CA VAL A 212 -10.91 -7.31 3.25
C VAL A 212 -12.13 -7.44 2.35
N ARG A 213 -12.05 -8.33 1.36
CA ARG A 213 -13.11 -8.61 0.39
C ARG A 213 -13.57 -10.05 0.42
#